data_AF-A0A7C0VTI1-F1
#
_entry.id   AF-A0A7C0VTI1-F1
#
_cell.length_a   1.000
_cell.length_b   1.000
_cell.length_c   1.000
_cell.angle_alpha   90.00
_cell.angle_beta   90.00
_cell.angle_gamma   90.00
#
_symmetry.space_group_name_H-M   'P 1'
#
loop_
_entity.id
_entity.type
_entity.pdbx_description
1 polymer ?
#
loop_
_entity_poly.entity_id
_entity_poly.type
_entity_poly.pdbx_seq_one_letter_code
_entity_poly.pdbx_strand_id
1 'polypeptide(L)'
;IISEGNTCHPNGVYFYSKSEEQVRDFVQNVKRFENTDVTIKNRRGLYEVYCRNKDVNKFRGGKSGFKKWLEELNLNSKNSLNKFIPDIVFSLSNKKIAKFIGRLWSGDGFVFGKGNSVPFFSTSSRKLAYDLQDLLLFIGIVSKISEKRFKYKDGRVGYTLHIHGRESINKFIEFVCPFIVGKDEEVKNLIEYYKSVPLNIETKEFVGTIHSYKKGFRRETLRKLGEFFGSHEILRHTDNDIYWDRVESIEYVGNEETYDLEIENFHNFIANGIVVHNSHSTAYATISYQTAYLKAHYPKEFFTALLTSVSGNEDKEEVYIKEAESMGIKVLPPDINKSGIYFKIEGDAIRFGFSAIKNVGESAARIIVDEREKGKYRSFYDFLTRCKSGKINKKVIESLIKAGAFDSLNKDRALLLEELKGDEKKKPMLFSEPLKKRKVSKGKILDWEKEAFGFYFSGHPLKNYIEKMRKNEIKISNLSDVESGSNVKLIGAITSFRHYKTKRGDVVLKFILEDESGKISIVAFNPVTSEVENFLRKEGVIRIEGEYR
;
A
#
# COMPACT_ATOMS: atom_id res chain seq x y z
N ILE A 1 -10.25 -32.06 -26.78
CA ILE A 1 -10.22 -31.37 -28.10
C ILE A 1 -9.59 -29.98 -28.02
N ILE A 2 -9.96 -29.14 -27.05
CA ILE A 2 -9.36 -27.80 -26.91
C ILE A 2 -7.86 -27.91 -26.60
N SER A 3 -7.42 -28.83 -25.74
CA SER A 3 -6.00 -29.10 -25.53
C SER A 3 -5.35 -29.75 -26.77
N GLU A 4 -5.50 -31.06 -26.89
CA GLU A 4 -4.73 -31.91 -27.82
C GLU A 4 -5.40 -32.13 -29.20
N GLY A 5 -6.46 -31.37 -29.50
CA GLY A 5 -7.21 -31.53 -30.75
C GLY A 5 -6.73 -30.61 -31.87
N ASN A 6 -6.87 -31.11 -33.10
CA ASN A 6 -6.75 -30.34 -34.33
C ASN A 6 -8.09 -30.31 -35.07
N THR A 7 -8.70 -29.13 -35.12
CA THR A 7 -9.99 -28.88 -35.77
C THR A 7 -9.87 -28.25 -37.16
N CYS A 8 -8.65 -28.07 -37.68
CA CYS A 8 -8.40 -27.41 -38.98
C CYS A 8 -8.62 -28.31 -40.20
N HIS A 9 -8.77 -29.63 -40.01
CA HIS A 9 -9.03 -30.53 -41.13
C HIS A 9 -10.42 -30.26 -41.75
N PRO A 10 -10.57 -30.18 -43.08
CA PRO A 10 -11.82 -29.72 -43.72
C PRO A 10 -13.03 -30.60 -43.39
N ASN A 11 -12.84 -31.92 -43.38
CA ASN A 11 -13.94 -32.90 -43.27
C ASN A 11 -13.90 -33.73 -41.99
N GLY A 12 -12.96 -33.46 -41.08
CA GLY A 12 -12.73 -34.32 -39.92
C GLY A 12 -12.09 -33.58 -38.75
N VAL A 13 -11.84 -34.33 -37.68
CA VAL A 13 -11.23 -33.82 -36.44
C VAL A 13 -10.20 -34.82 -35.97
N TYR A 14 -9.01 -34.31 -35.65
CA TYR A 14 -7.96 -35.14 -35.04
C TYR A 14 -7.86 -34.85 -33.54
N PHE A 15 -7.57 -35.90 -32.78
CA PHE A 15 -7.18 -35.83 -31.38
C PHE A 15 -5.94 -36.69 -31.19
N TYR A 16 -4.94 -36.15 -30.50
CA TYR A 16 -3.69 -36.83 -30.22
C TYR A 16 -3.57 -37.06 -28.72
N SER A 17 -3.08 -38.22 -28.28
CA SER A 17 -2.74 -38.42 -26.87
C SER A 17 -1.75 -39.56 -26.71
N LYS A 18 -0.92 -39.48 -25.67
CA LYS A 18 -0.07 -40.60 -25.23
C LYS A 18 -0.79 -41.51 -24.24
N SER A 19 -1.91 -41.07 -23.66
CA SER A 19 -2.69 -41.83 -22.71
C SER A 19 -3.80 -42.61 -23.42
N GLU A 20 -3.77 -43.93 -23.27
CA GLU A 20 -4.83 -44.79 -23.81
C GLU A 20 -6.18 -44.52 -23.15
N GLU A 21 -6.20 -44.17 -21.86
CA GLU A 21 -7.42 -43.83 -21.13
C GLU A 21 -8.08 -42.57 -21.68
N GLN A 22 -7.29 -41.54 -21.99
CA GLN A 22 -7.81 -40.33 -22.63
C GLN A 22 -8.37 -40.63 -24.02
N VAL A 23 -7.75 -41.53 -24.78
CA VAL A 23 -8.25 -41.99 -26.08
C VAL A 23 -9.59 -42.71 -25.92
N ARG A 24 -9.68 -43.66 -24.98
CA ARG A 24 -10.92 -44.40 -24.70
C ARG A 24 -12.05 -43.45 -24.30
N ASP A 25 -11.77 -42.53 -23.39
CA ASP A 25 -12.75 -41.51 -22.96
C ASP A 25 -13.20 -40.61 -24.12
N PHE A 26 -12.26 -40.10 -24.90
CA PHE A 26 -12.57 -39.25 -26.05
C PHE A 26 -13.45 -40.00 -27.07
N VAL A 27 -13.07 -41.23 -27.43
CA VAL A 27 -13.81 -42.07 -28.39
C VAL A 27 -15.21 -42.38 -27.88
N GLN A 28 -15.38 -42.70 -26.60
CA GLN A 28 -16.68 -42.99 -25.99
C GLN A 28 -17.64 -41.80 -26.08
N ASN A 29 -17.13 -40.57 -25.92
CA ASN A 29 -17.95 -39.36 -26.01
C ASN A 29 -18.23 -38.96 -27.46
N VAL A 30 -17.25 -39.08 -28.37
CA VAL A 30 -17.41 -38.69 -29.78
C VAL A 30 -18.34 -39.63 -30.54
N LYS A 31 -18.37 -40.93 -30.22
CA LYS A 31 -19.29 -41.90 -30.84
C LYS A 31 -20.77 -41.65 -30.55
N ARG A 32 -21.10 -40.76 -29.61
CA ARG A 32 -22.49 -40.35 -29.31
C ARG A 32 -23.07 -39.40 -30.35
N PHE A 33 -22.23 -38.75 -31.14
CA PHE A 33 -22.67 -37.85 -32.19
C PHE A 33 -23.11 -38.63 -33.42
N GLU A 34 -24.24 -38.23 -34.00
CA GLU A 34 -24.76 -38.82 -35.22
C GLU A 34 -23.72 -38.79 -36.35
N ASN A 35 -23.74 -39.81 -37.20
CA ASN A 35 -22.90 -39.95 -38.40
C ASN A 35 -21.41 -39.70 -38.13
N THR A 36 -20.93 -40.08 -36.94
CA THR A 36 -19.53 -39.92 -36.52
C THR A 36 -18.87 -41.29 -36.34
N ASP A 37 -17.86 -41.58 -37.15
CA ASP A 37 -17.00 -42.76 -37.05
C ASP A 37 -15.58 -42.34 -36.62
N VAL A 38 -14.84 -43.26 -35.99
CA VAL A 38 -13.53 -42.97 -35.41
C VAL A 38 -12.51 -44.04 -35.81
N THR A 39 -11.39 -43.60 -36.38
CA THR A 39 -10.22 -44.45 -36.67
C THR A 39 -9.09 -44.11 -35.70
N ILE A 40 -8.45 -45.12 -35.11
CA ILE A 40 -7.34 -44.96 -34.17
C ILE A 40 -6.08 -45.55 -34.80
N LYS A 41 -4.98 -44.80 -34.79
CA LYS A 41 -3.65 -45.28 -35.20
C LYS A 41 -2.67 -45.03 -34.05
N ASN A 42 -1.83 -46.01 -33.71
CA ASN A 42 -0.74 -45.81 -32.76
C ASN A 42 0.58 -45.66 -33.54
N ARG A 43 1.27 -44.54 -33.35
CA ARG A 43 2.58 -44.26 -33.95
C ARG A 43 3.59 -44.02 -32.83
N ARG A 44 4.40 -45.03 -32.52
CA ARG A 44 5.50 -44.95 -31.53
C ARG A 44 5.04 -44.40 -30.17
N GLY A 45 3.88 -44.87 -29.67
CA GLY A 45 3.34 -44.47 -28.37
C GLY A 45 2.50 -43.19 -28.37
N LEU A 46 2.28 -42.58 -29.54
CA LEU A 46 1.30 -41.51 -29.73
C LEU A 46 0.08 -42.08 -30.46
N TYR A 47 -1.09 -42.00 -29.83
CA TYR A 47 -2.36 -42.33 -30.45
C TYR A 47 -2.86 -41.14 -31.26
N GLU A 48 -3.17 -41.39 -32.52
CA GLU A 48 -3.82 -40.48 -33.46
C GLU A 48 -5.26 -40.97 -33.68
N VAL A 49 -6.21 -40.19 -33.18
CA VAL A 49 -7.64 -40.47 -33.29
C VAL A 49 -8.24 -39.55 -34.36
N TYR A 50 -8.70 -40.13 -35.46
CA TYR A 50 -9.34 -39.41 -36.55
C TYR A 50 -10.85 -39.64 -36.55
N CYS A 51 -11.60 -38.56 -36.36
CA CYS A 51 -13.06 -38.55 -36.39
C CYS A 51 -13.53 -38.13 -37.78
N ARG A 52 -14.32 -38.98 -38.44
CA ARG A 52 -14.82 -38.80 -39.80
C ARG A 52 -16.33 -39.02 -39.87
N ASN A 53 -16.93 -38.62 -40.99
CA ASN A 53 -18.30 -38.98 -41.29
C ASN A 53 -18.40 -40.48 -41.63
N LYS A 54 -19.42 -41.17 -41.09
CA LYS A 54 -19.66 -42.60 -41.26
C LYS A 54 -20.12 -42.99 -42.67
N ASP A 55 -20.86 -42.10 -43.34
CA ASP A 55 -21.58 -42.37 -44.59
C ASP A 55 -20.75 -42.05 -45.84
N VAL A 56 -19.43 -41.86 -45.69
CA VAL A 56 -18.55 -41.45 -46.79
C VAL A 56 -18.18 -42.68 -47.64
N ASN A 57 -19.09 -43.07 -48.53
CA ASN A 57 -18.69 -43.82 -49.71
C ASN A 57 -17.85 -42.92 -50.62
N LYS A 58 -16.84 -43.54 -51.26
CA LYS A 58 -15.82 -42.92 -52.13
C LYS A 58 -16.42 -41.77 -52.97
N PHE A 59 -15.81 -40.58 -52.86
CA PHE A 59 -16.09 -39.31 -53.55
C PHE A 59 -16.93 -38.24 -52.80
N ARG A 60 -16.19 -37.32 -52.15
CA ARG A 60 -16.52 -35.95 -51.66
C ARG A 60 -17.55 -35.78 -50.53
N GLY A 61 -17.01 -35.56 -49.32
CA GLY A 61 -17.28 -34.32 -48.56
C GLY A 61 -18.57 -34.25 -47.75
N GLY A 62 -18.62 -34.95 -46.61
CA GLY A 62 -19.62 -34.70 -45.55
C GLY A 62 -18.94 -34.48 -44.20
N LYS A 63 -19.42 -33.52 -43.41
CA LYS A 63 -18.96 -33.30 -42.02
C LYS A 63 -19.67 -34.30 -41.10
N SER A 64 -18.95 -34.86 -40.12
CA SER A 64 -19.57 -35.69 -39.08
C SER A 64 -20.43 -34.84 -38.14
N GLY A 65 -21.36 -35.45 -37.40
CA GLY A 65 -22.14 -34.74 -36.38
C GLY A 65 -21.23 -34.05 -35.35
N PHE A 66 -20.14 -34.69 -34.95
CA PHE A 66 -19.15 -34.08 -34.07
C PHE A 66 -18.48 -32.84 -34.67
N LYS A 67 -18.17 -32.85 -35.97
CA LYS A 67 -17.59 -31.69 -36.66
C LYS A 67 -18.58 -30.52 -36.75
N LYS A 68 -19.86 -30.81 -37.05
CA LYS A 68 -20.94 -29.80 -37.09
C LYS A 68 -21.14 -29.16 -35.72
N TRP A 69 -21.18 -29.96 -34.66
CA TRP A 69 -21.26 -29.46 -33.29
C TRP A 69 -20.09 -28.53 -32.91
N LEU A 70 -18.86 -28.84 -33.36
CA LEU A 70 -17.72 -27.92 -33.16
C LEU A 70 -17.85 -26.62 -33.97
N GLU A 71 -18.56 -26.63 -35.10
CA GLU A 71 -18.85 -25.43 -35.89
C GLU A 71 -19.87 -24.53 -35.19
N GLU A 72 -20.92 -25.12 -34.63
CA GLU A 72 -21.90 -24.41 -33.80
C GLU A 72 -21.24 -23.73 -32.58
N LEU A 73 -20.22 -24.37 -32.01
CA LEU A 73 -19.42 -23.81 -30.91
C LEU A 73 -18.30 -22.84 -31.37
N ASN A 74 -18.19 -22.54 -32.66
CA ASN A 74 -17.13 -21.70 -33.23
C ASN A 74 -15.69 -22.20 -32.95
N LEU A 75 -15.52 -23.51 -32.70
CA LEU A 75 -14.24 -24.16 -32.44
C LEU A 75 -13.60 -24.76 -33.70
N ASN A 76 -14.24 -24.64 -34.85
CA ASN A 76 -13.71 -25.09 -36.13
C ASN A 76 -12.55 -24.20 -36.62
N SER A 77 -11.55 -24.81 -37.27
CA SER A 77 -10.38 -24.12 -37.83
C SER A 77 -9.60 -23.26 -36.82
N LYS A 78 -9.60 -23.69 -35.54
CA LYS A 78 -8.84 -23.03 -34.47
C LYS A 78 -7.51 -23.73 -34.24
N ASN A 79 -6.42 -22.98 -34.38
CA ASN A 79 -5.07 -23.40 -34.05
C ASN A 79 -4.75 -23.10 -32.57
N SER A 80 -3.56 -23.47 -32.09
CA SER A 80 -3.21 -23.31 -30.67
C SER A 80 -3.20 -21.84 -30.16
N LEU A 81 -3.18 -20.84 -31.04
CA LEU A 81 -3.13 -19.42 -30.68
C LEU A 81 -4.52 -18.79 -30.51
N ASN A 82 -5.54 -19.34 -31.18
CA ASN A 82 -6.87 -18.74 -31.25
C ASN A 82 -7.99 -19.63 -30.69
N LYS A 83 -7.63 -20.72 -30.00
CA LYS A 83 -8.57 -21.52 -29.19
C LYS A 83 -9.11 -20.70 -28.02
N PHE A 84 -10.33 -21.00 -27.61
CA PHE A 84 -11.03 -20.37 -26.50
C PHE A 84 -12.03 -21.37 -25.89
N ILE A 85 -12.64 -21.01 -24.77
CA ILE A 85 -13.70 -21.79 -24.15
C ILE A 85 -15.05 -21.27 -24.67
N PRO A 86 -15.92 -22.11 -25.27
CA PRO A 86 -17.22 -21.67 -25.74
C PRO A 86 -18.13 -21.14 -24.62
N ASP A 87 -18.92 -20.11 -24.92
CA ASP A 87 -19.77 -19.41 -23.94
C ASP A 87 -20.74 -20.34 -23.19
N ILE A 88 -21.24 -21.39 -23.86
CA ILE A 88 -22.10 -22.40 -23.25
C ILE A 88 -21.47 -23.10 -22.04
N VAL A 89 -20.13 -23.12 -21.93
CA VAL A 89 -19.45 -23.73 -20.78
C VAL A 89 -19.63 -22.89 -19.52
N PHE A 90 -19.71 -21.56 -19.66
CA PHE A 90 -19.88 -20.62 -18.55
C PHE A 90 -21.28 -20.63 -17.94
N SER A 91 -22.28 -21.17 -18.65
CA SER A 91 -23.64 -21.37 -18.13
C SER A 91 -23.89 -22.74 -17.50
N LEU A 92 -22.86 -23.60 -17.44
CA LEU A 92 -22.99 -24.92 -16.84
C LEU A 92 -22.93 -24.86 -15.30
N SER A 93 -23.57 -25.83 -14.64
CA SER A 93 -23.43 -26.03 -13.19
C SER A 93 -21.97 -26.25 -12.79
N ASN A 94 -21.58 -25.86 -11.57
CA ASN A 94 -20.22 -25.99 -11.04
C ASN A 94 -19.61 -27.39 -11.25
N LYS A 95 -20.37 -28.47 -11.04
CA LYS A 95 -19.89 -29.85 -11.27
C LYS A 95 -19.52 -30.12 -12.74
N LYS A 96 -20.29 -29.57 -13.69
CA LYS A 96 -20.02 -29.70 -15.13
C LYS A 96 -18.84 -28.82 -15.56
N ILE A 97 -18.70 -27.62 -14.98
CA ILE A 97 -17.51 -26.76 -15.17
C ILE A 97 -16.27 -27.50 -14.67
N ALA A 98 -16.30 -28.03 -13.44
CA ALA A 98 -15.17 -28.77 -12.88
C ALA A 98 -14.80 -30.00 -13.73
N LYS A 99 -15.80 -30.72 -14.26
CA LYS A 99 -15.57 -31.80 -15.23
C LYS A 99 -14.90 -31.30 -16.51
N PHE A 100 -15.36 -30.18 -17.08
CA PHE A 100 -14.74 -29.58 -18.26
C PHE A 100 -13.28 -29.21 -17.99
N ILE A 101 -13.00 -28.54 -16.87
CA ILE A 101 -11.65 -28.16 -16.46
C ILE A 101 -10.77 -29.41 -16.29
N GLY A 102 -11.25 -30.46 -15.63
CA GLY A 102 -10.49 -31.69 -15.43
C GLY A 102 -10.12 -32.39 -16.75
N ARG A 103 -11.04 -32.40 -17.73
CA ARG A 103 -10.76 -32.95 -19.07
C ARG A 103 -9.81 -32.06 -19.87
N LEU A 104 -9.84 -30.75 -19.66
CA LEU A 104 -8.87 -29.82 -20.22
C LEU A 104 -7.47 -30.07 -19.62
N TRP A 105 -7.39 -30.21 -18.29
CA TRP A 105 -6.15 -30.46 -17.55
C TRP A 105 -5.50 -31.81 -17.88
N SER A 106 -6.30 -32.78 -18.32
CA SER A 106 -5.81 -34.09 -18.77
C SER A 106 -4.83 -33.98 -19.95
N GLY A 107 -5.04 -32.99 -20.83
CA GLY A 107 -4.10 -32.69 -21.92
C GLY A 107 -2.93 -31.83 -21.44
N ASP A 108 -3.04 -30.51 -21.65
CA ASP A 108 -1.94 -29.56 -21.44
C ASP A 108 -1.71 -29.14 -19.97
N GLY A 109 -2.49 -29.67 -19.03
CA GLY A 109 -2.38 -29.34 -17.61
C GLY A 109 -1.31 -30.15 -16.90
N PHE A 110 -0.51 -29.52 -16.06
CA PHE A 110 0.40 -30.17 -15.11
C PHE A 110 -0.29 -30.31 -13.76
N VAL A 111 -0.17 -31.48 -13.12
CA VAL A 111 -0.73 -31.73 -11.78
C VAL A 111 0.37 -31.72 -10.74
N PHE A 112 1.33 -32.65 -10.83
CA PHE A 112 2.41 -32.78 -9.84
C PHE A 112 3.60 -33.55 -10.40
N GLY A 113 4.82 -33.22 -9.96
CA GLY A 113 6.02 -33.94 -10.39
C GLY A 113 7.31 -33.46 -9.74
N LYS A 114 8.43 -34.13 -10.06
CA LYS A 114 9.74 -33.83 -9.50
C LYS A 114 10.14 -32.36 -9.76
N GLY A 115 10.18 -31.56 -8.69
CA GLY A 115 10.59 -30.15 -8.74
C GLY A 115 9.45 -29.13 -8.87
N ASN A 116 8.19 -29.56 -8.97
CA ASN A 116 7.05 -28.65 -8.94
C ASN A 116 5.82 -29.30 -8.29
N SER A 117 5.37 -28.69 -7.19
CA SER A 117 4.18 -29.12 -6.44
C SER A 117 2.91 -28.34 -6.79
N VAL A 118 3.01 -27.29 -7.62
CA VAL A 118 1.87 -26.42 -7.92
C VAL A 118 1.26 -26.81 -9.27
N PRO A 119 -0.03 -27.23 -9.32
CA PRO A 119 -0.72 -27.49 -10.57
C PRO A 119 -0.76 -26.23 -11.45
N PHE A 120 -0.54 -26.41 -12.75
CA PHE A 120 -0.60 -25.31 -13.70
C PHE A 120 -1.12 -25.75 -15.06
N PHE A 121 -1.60 -24.82 -15.87
CA PHE A 121 -2.04 -25.07 -17.24
C PHE A 121 -1.29 -24.11 -18.18
N SER A 122 -0.67 -24.63 -19.23
CA SER A 122 0.07 -23.83 -20.20
C SER A 122 -0.61 -23.83 -21.55
N THR A 123 -0.73 -22.65 -22.17
CA THR A 123 -1.32 -22.48 -23.50
C THR A 123 -0.66 -21.34 -24.26
N SER A 124 -0.72 -21.42 -25.60
CA SER A 124 -0.31 -20.31 -26.48
C SER A 124 -1.45 -19.35 -26.81
N SER A 125 -2.70 -19.67 -26.44
CA SER A 125 -3.84 -18.78 -26.61
C SER A 125 -4.04 -17.93 -25.36
N ARG A 126 -3.95 -16.61 -25.53
CA ARG A 126 -4.28 -15.64 -24.48
C ARG A 126 -5.73 -15.84 -24.02
N LYS A 127 -6.68 -15.87 -24.95
CA LYS A 127 -8.10 -15.98 -24.65
C LYS A 127 -8.41 -17.25 -23.84
N LEU A 128 -7.86 -18.40 -24.24
CA LEU A 128 -8.04 -19.65 -23.49
C LEU A 128 -7.48 -19.58 -22.06
N ALA A 129 -6.36 -18.89 -21.85
CA ALA A 129 -5.78 -18.74 -20.51
C ALA A 129 -6.70 -17.93 -19.59
N TYR A 130 -7.24 -16.80 -20.08
CA TYR A 130 -8.15 -15.95 -19.31
C TYR A 130 -9.53 -16.61 -19.13
N ASP A 131 -10.11 -17.19 -20.18
CA ASP A 131 -11.37 -17.94 -20.09
C ASP A 131 -11.26 -19.08 -19.03
N LEU A 132 -10.11 -19.77 -18.96
CA LEU A 132 -9.86 -20.81 -17.96
C LEU A 132 -9.70 -20.24 -16.55
N GLN A 133 -9.05 -19.08 -16.40
CA GLN A 133 -8.96 -18.38 -15.12
C GLN A 133 -10.34 -18.01 -14.59
N ASP A 134 -11.23 -17.54 -15.46
CA ASP A 134 -12.62 -17.21 -15.12
C ASP A 134 -13.40 -18.47 -14.69
N LEU A 135 -13.30 -19.57 -15.44
CA LEU A 135 -13.94 -20.84 -15.07
C LEU A 135 -13.46 -21.40 -13.72
N LEU A 136 -12.17 -21.27 -13.42
CA LEU A 136 -11.64 -21.65 -12.12
C LEU A 136 -12.23 -20.78 -11.00
N LEU A 137 -12.38 -19.48 -11.27
CA LEU A 137 -12.98 -18.54 -10.32
C LEU A 137 -14.46 -18.86 -10.06
N PHE A 138 -15.23 -19.28 -11.07
CA PHE A 138 -16.62 -19.74 -10.91
C PHE A 138 -16.78 -20.92 -9.92
N ILE A 139 -15.75 -21.75 -9.78
CA ILE A 139 -15.73 -22.86 -8.80
C ILE A 139 -14.87 -22.54 -7.57
N GLY A 140 -14.57 -21.26 -7.34
CA GLY A 140 -13.88 -20.76 -6.15
C GLY A 140 -12.38 -21.07 -6.08
N ILE A 141 -11.74 -21.35 -7.22
CA ILE A 141 -10.30 -21.65 -7.33
C ILE A 141 -9.58 -20.40 -7.87
N VAL A 142 -8.71 -19.82 -7.05
CA VAL A 142 -7.90 -18.67 -7.44
C VAL A 142 -6.66 -19.14 -8.21
N SER A 143 -6.33 -18.42 -9.29
CA SER A 143 -5.15 -18.71 -10.11
C SER A 143 -4.47 -17.44 -10.62
N LYS A 144 -3.20 -17.56 -10.98
CA LYS A 144 -2.37 -16.48 -11.51
C LYS A 144 -1.83 -16.85 -12.89
N ILE A 145 -2.07 -15.99 -13.88
CA ILE A 145 -1.46 -16.11 -15.21
C ILE A 145 -0.06 -15.48 -15.18
N SER A 146 0.89 -16.17 -15.79
CA SER A 146 2.24 -15.69 -16.05
C SER A 146 2.55 -15.76 -17.54
N GLU A 147 3.16 -14.71 -18.08
CA GLU A 147 3.57 -14.66 -19.47
C GLU A 147 5.03 -15.04 -19.63
N LYS A 148 5.34 -15.86 -20.63
CA LYS A 148 6.72 -16.26 -20.96
C LYS A 148 6.98 -16.04 -22.44
N ARG A 149 7.96 -15.18 -22.75
CA ARG A 149 8.48 -15.01 -24.12
C ARG A 149 9.54 -16.06 -24.41
N PHE A 150 9.35 -16.82 -25.49
CA PHE A 150 10.31 -17.83 -25.92
C PHE A 150 11.27 -17.24 -26.97
N LYS A 151 12.57 -17.18 -26.66
CA LYS A 151 13.60 -16.57 -27.52
C LYS A 151 13.82 -17.30 -28.86
N TYR A 152 13.50 -18.59 -28.96
CA TYR A 152 13.89 -19.45 -30.09
C TYR A 152 12.77 -19.73 -31.11
N LYS A 153 11.59 -19.10 -30.97
CA LYS A 153 10.42 -19.32 -31.87
C LYS A 153 9.73 -17.99 -32.16
N ASP A 154 10.42 -17.07 -32.84
CA ASP A 154 9.88 -15.77 -33.29
C ASP A 154 9.16 -14.96 -32.19
N GLY A 155 9.71 -14.96 -30.97
CA GLY A 155 9.16 -14.16 -29.87
C GLY A 155 7.77 -14.57 -29.38
N ARG A 156 7.29 -15.79 -29.70
CA ARG A 156 5.98 -16.27 -29.24
C ARG A 156 5.81 -16.16 -27.73
N VAL A 157 4.68 -15.61 -27.32
CA VAL A 157 4.25 -15.49 -25.91
C VAL A 157 3.45 -16.75 -25.55
N GLY A 158 3.85 -17.43 -24.48
CA GLY A 158 3.04 -18.46 -23.85
C GLY A 158 2.47 -17.96 -22.52
N TYR A 159 1.30 -18.48 -22.15
CA TYR A 159 0.59 -18.16 -20.93
C TYR A 159 0.58 -19.40 -20.04
N THR A 160 1.03 -19.26 -18.80
CA THR A 160 0.95 -20.32 -17.80
C THR A 160 0.09 -19.86 -16.63
N LEU A 161 -1.04 -20.54 -16.43
CA LEU A 161 -1.97 -20.33 -15.34
C LEU A 161 -1.58 -21.26 -14.18
N HIS A 162 -1.18 -20.68 -13.05
CA HIS A 162 -0.82 -21.40 -11.84
C HIS A 162 -1.95 -21.33 -10.82
N ILE A 163 -2.34 -22.46 -10.24
CA ILE A 163 -3.28 -22.45 -9.10
C ILE A 163 -2.57 -21.84 -7.89
N HIS A 164 -3.25 -20.92 -7.20
CA HIS A 164 -2.65 -20.10 -6.16
C HIS A 164 -3.36 -20.26 -4.82
N GLY A 165 -2.57 -20.51 -3.77
CA GLY A 165 -3.06 -20.68 -2.40
C GLY A 165 -3.58 -22.09 -2.10
N ARG A 166 -3.49 -22.51 -0.84
CA ARG A 166 -3.86 -23.86 -0.43
C ARG A 166 -5.34 -24.17 -0.56
N GLU A 167 -6.19 -23.21 -0.24
CA GLU A 167 -7.64 -23.40 -0.38
C GLU A 167 -8.01 -23.72 -1.83
N SER A 168 -7.44 -22.98 -2.79
CA SER A 168 -7.61 -23.24 -4.22
C SER A 168 -7.08 -24.61 -4.63
N ILE A 169 -5.96 -25.06 -4.06
CA ILE A 169 -5.39 -26.39 -4.33
C ILE A 169 -6.26 -27.49 -3.73
N ASN A 170 -6.80 -27.31 -2.52
CA ASN A 170 -7.75 -28.25 -1.92
C ASN A 170 -9.02 -28.34 -2.77
N LYS A 171 -9.60 -27.21 -3.19
CA LYS A 171 -10.74 -27.16 -4.10
C LYS A 171 -10.42 -27.80 -5.46
N PHE A 172 -9.21 -27.63 -5.98
CA PHE A 172 -8.77 -28.30 -7.20
C PHE A 172 -8.70 -29.82 -7.03
N ILE A 173 -8.11 -30.28 -5.92
CA ILE A 173 -8.06 -31.70 -5.55
C ILE A 173 -9.47 -32.28 -5.38
N GLU A 174 -10.38 -31.54 -4.76
CA GLU A 174 -11.72 -32.00 -4.44
C GLU A 174 -12.64 -31.99 -5.67
N PHE A 175 -12.65 -30.89 -6.43
CA PHE A 175 -13.63 -30.67 -7.48
C PHE A 175 -13.12 -30.99 -8.89
N VAL A 176 -11.82 -30.81 -9.17
CA VAL A 176 -11.28 -30.92 -10.53
C VAL A 176 -10.53 -32.24 -10.76
N CYS A 177 -9.65 -32.63 -9.84
CA CYS A 177 -8.85 -33.85 -9.95
C CYS A 177 -9.68 -35.13 -10.19
N PRO A 178 -10.89 -35.32 -9.62
CA PRO A 178 -11.70 -36.52 -9.90
C PRO A 178 -12.14 -36.66 -11.37
N PHE A 179 -12.00 -35.59 -12.16
CA PHE A 179 -12.35 -35.60 -13.58
C PHE A 179 -11.12 -35.61 -14.50
N ILE A 180 -9.89 -35.62 -13.97
CA ILE A 180 -8.66 -35.76 -14.75
C ILE A 180 -8.50 -37.24 -15.17
N VAL A 181 -8.03 -37.48 -16.40
CA VAL A 181 -7.86 -38.83 -16.96
C VAL A 181 -6.41 -39.06 -17.38
N GLY A 182 -5.87 -40.23 -17.02
CA GLY A 182 -4.51 -40.63 -17.39
C GLY A 182 -3.41 -39.96 -16.59
N LYS A 183 -3.71 -39.41 -15.40
CA LYS A 183 -2.76 -38.76 -14.49
C LYS A 183 -2.95 -39.15 -13.03
N ASP A 184 -3.50 -40.33 -12.77
CA ASP A 184 -3.88 -40.79 -11.42
C ASP A 184 -2.72 -40.77 -10.44
N GLU A 185 -1.53 -41.18 -10.89
CA GLU A 185 -0.32 -41.15 -10.07
C GLU A 185 0.11 -39.71 -9.71
N GLU A 186 0.00 -38.76 -10.64
CA GLU A 186 0.29 -37.34 -10.33
C GLU A 186 -0.72 -36.78 -9.32
N VAL A 187 -2.01 -37.10 -9.51
CA VAL A 187 -3.09 -36.69 -8.60
C VAL A 187 -2.89 -37.26 -7.20
N LYS A 188 -2.55 -38.56 -7.10
CA LYS A 188 -2.25 -39.22 -5.83
C LYS A 188 -1.07 -38.56 -5.13
N ASN A 189 0.02 -38.33 -5.85
CA ASN A 189 1.21 -37.68 -5.30
C ASN A 189 0.94 -36.23 -4.85
N LEU A 190 0.09 -35.49 -5.58
CA LEU A 190 -0.36 -34.15 -5.16
C LEU A 190 -1.09 -34.20 -3.82
N ILE A 191 -2.03 -35.14 -3.66
CA ILE A 191 -2.82 -35.32 -2.45
C ILE A 191 -1.92 -35.68 -1.27
N GLU A 192 -1.00 -36.63 -1.45
CA GLU A 192 -0.04 -37.04 -0.42
C GLU A 192 0.89 -35.89 -0.02
N TYR A 193 1.43 -35.16 -1.00
CA TYR A 193 2.27 -33.99 -0.73
C TYR A 193 1.53 -32.95 0.12
N TYR A 194 0.34 -32.52 -0.30
CA TYR A 194 -0.39 -31.50 0.43
C TYR A 194 -0.95 -32.00 1.77
N LYS A 195 -1.17 -33.31 1.98
CA LYS A 195 -1.42 -33.86 3.32
C LYS A 195 -0.19 -33.76 4.23
N SER A 196 1.02 -33.87 3.68
CA SER A 196 2.25 -33.82 4.48
C SER A 196 2.73 -32.40 4.81
N VAL A 197 2.28 -31.39 4.07
CA VAL A 197 2.65 -29.98 4.29
C VAL A 197 1.80 -29.37 5.42
N PRO A 198 2.42 -28.78 6.48
CA PRO A 198 1.70 -28.10 7.54
C PRO A 198 0.89 -26.91 7.02
N LEU A 199 -0.34 -26.78 7.51
CA LEU A 199 -1.13 -25.55 7.35
C LEU A 199 -0.28 -24.37 7.86
N ASN A 200 0.00 -23.38 7.01
CA ASN A 200 0.79 -22.15 7.25
C ASN A 200 2.27 -22.14 6.78
N ILE A 201 2.81 -23.19 6.14
CA ILE A 201 4.19 -23.18 5.58
C ILE A 201 4.18 -23.51 4.08
N GLU A 202 3.42 -22.74 3.30
CA GLU A 202 2.95 -23.18 1.98
C GLU A 202 3.56 -22.45 0.78
N THR A 203 4.39 -21.44 1.00
CA THR A 203 5.16 -20.85 -0.10
C THR A 203 6.31 -21.77 -0.48
N LYS A 204 6.54 -21.89 -1.80
CA LYS A 204 7.74 -22.48 -2.44
C LYS A 204 9.07 -21.97 -1.85
N GLU A 205 8.99 -20.89 -1.10
CA GLU A 205 10.09 -20.24 -0.41
C GLU A 205 10.51 -20.99 0.86
N PHE A 206 9.58 -21.56 1.64
CA PHE A 206 9.90 -22.28 2.88
C PHE A 206 10.06 -23.80 2.73
N VAL A 207 9.42 -24.40 1.74
CA VAL A 207 9.54 -25.85 1.48
C VAL A 207 10.64 -26.06 0.45
N GLY A 208 11.86 -26.30 0.92
CA GLY A 208 13.03 -26.52 0.08
C GLY A 208 12.86 -27.70 -0.89
N THR A 209 13.40 -27.55 -2.10
CA THR A 209 13.66 -28.71 -2.98
C THR A 209 14.93 -29.43 -2.53
N ILE A 210 15.02 -30.74 -2.76
CA ILE A 210 16.13 -31.65 -2.38
C ILE A 210 17.53 -31.23 -2.94
N HIS A 211 17.60 -30.21 -3.80
CA HIS A 211 18.89 -29.68 -4.28
C HIS A 211 19.37 -28.46 -3.46
N SER A 212 20.54 -28.65 -2.85
CA SER A 212 21.30 -27.77 -1.95
C SER A 212 21.93 -26.52 -2.59
N TYR A 213 21.41 -26.02 -3.72
CA TYR A 213 21.96 -24.82 -4.39
C TYR A 213 21.27 -23.50 -3.99
N LYS A 214 20.31 -23.54 -3.07
CA LYS A 214 19.61 -22.33 -2.64
C LYS A 214 20.53 -21.51 -1.72
N LYS A 215 21.23 -20.51 -2.28
CA LYS A 215 22.11 -19.59 -1.56
C LYS A 215 21.38 -18.54 -0.69
N GLY A 216 20.04 -18.54 -0.64
CA GLY A 216 19.25 -17.61 0.19
C GLY A 216 17.85 -17.31 -0.37
N PHE A 217 17.11 -16.44 0.34
CA PHE A 217 15.80 -15.90 -0.08
C PHE A 217 15.98 -14.64 -0.95
N ARG A 218 15.06 -14.36 -1.88
CA ARG A 218 15.06 -13.09 -2.63
C ARG A 218 14.59 -11.96 -1.69
N ARG A 219 14.99 -10.70 -1.94
CA ARG A 219 14.55 -9.54 -1.12
C ARG A 219 13.03 -9.43 -1.05
N GLU A 220 12.35 -9.65 -2.17
CA GLU A 220 10.89 -9.58 -2.21
C GLU A 220 10.22 -10.71 -1.42
N THR A 221 10.86 -11.87 -1.34
CA THR A 221 10.47 -12.95 -0.43
C THR A 221 10.63 -12.49 1.00
N LEU A 222 11.83 -12.04 1.39
CA LEU A 222 12.12 -11.56 2.74
C LEU A 222 11.15 -10.44 3.16
N ARG A 223 10.70 -9.56 2.25
CA ARG A 223 9.76 -8.48 2.56
C ARG A 223 8.40 -9.04 2.93
N LYS A 224 7.87 -9.94 2.10
CA LYS A 224 6.61 -10.63 2.36
C LYS A 224 6.66 -11.41 3.68
N LEU A 225 7.79 -12.01 4.02
CA LEU A 225 7.95 -12.75 5.28
C LEU A 225 8.10 -11.82 6.49
N GLY A 226 8.85 -10.74 6.36
CA GLY A 226 9.01 -9.73 7.39
C GLY A 226 7.69 -9.02 7.71
N GLU A 227 6.89 -8.69 6.69
CA GLU A 227 5.55 -8.12 6.83
C GLU A 227 4.59 -9.14 7.46
N PHE A 228 4.60 -10.39 6.98
CA PHE A 228 3.72 -11.44 7.46
C PHE A 228 3.95 -11.80 8.93
N PHE A 229 5.21 -11.92 9.36
CA PHE A 229 5.57 -12.23 10.76
C PHE A 229 5.73 -11.00 11.65
N GLY A 230 5.50 -9.78 11.12
CA GLY A 230 5.75 -8.54 11.85
C GLY A 230 7.22 -8.35 12.29
N SER A 231 8.15 -9.06 11.64
CA SER A 231 9.57 -9.05 12.00
C SER A 231 10.27 -7.86 11.36
N HIS A 232 10.46 -6.82 12.16
CA HIS A 232 11.24 -5.64 11.77
C HIS A 232 12.70 -5.97 11.40
N GLU A 233 13.27 -7.04 11.96
CA GLU A 233 14.63 -7.48 11.66
C GLU A 233 14.74 -8.03 10.24
N ILE A 234 13.76 -8.83 9.79
CA ILE A 234 13.70 -9.35 8.43
C ILE A 234 13.42 -8.23 7.42
N LEU A 235 12.53 -7.28 7.75
CA LEU A 235 12.21 -6.12 6.88
C LEU A 235 13.41 -5.21 6.64
N ARG A 236 14.30 -5.04 7.62
CA ARG A 236 15.53 -4.24 7.40
C ARG A 236 16.43 -4.81 6.31
N HIS A 237 16.44 -6.13 6.12
CA HIS A 237 17.23 -6.77 5.06
C HIS A 237 16.60 -6.61 3.66
N THR A 238 15.36 -6.14 3.56
CA THR A 238 14.61 -6.02 2.30
C THR A 238 14.72 -4.64 1.68
N ASP A 239 14.82 -3.62 2.53
CA ASP A 239 14.76 -2.21 2.14
C ASP A 239 16.13 -1.55 2.10
N ASN A 240 17.18 -2.32 2.35
CA ASN A 240 18.53 -1.85 2.25
C ASN A 240 18.94 -1.80 0.76
N ASP A 241 18.54 -0.73 0.06
CA ASP A 241 19.05 -0.32 -1.26
C ASP A 241 18.90 1.19 -1.46
N ILE A 242 20.03 1.87 -1.70
CA ILE A 242 20.03 2.99 -2.64
C ILE A 242 19.80 2.36 -4.03
N TYR A 243 18.78 2.79 -4.79
CA TYR A 243 18.84 3.24 -6.21
C TYR A 243 17.44 3.66 -6.74
N TRP A 244 17.45 4.68 -7.62
CA TRP A 244 16.30 5.37 -8.22
C TRP A 244 16.10 4.92 -9.67
N ASP A 245 14.87 4.62 -10.10
CA ASP A 245 14.55 4.43 -11.52
C ASP A 245 13.87 5.67 -12.13
N ARG A 246 14.10 5.86 -13.43
CA ARG A 246 13.75 7.07 -14.20
C ARG A 246 12.42 6.91 -14.93
N VAL A 247 11.49 7.85 -14.71
CA VAL A 247 10.24 7.96 -15.47
C VAL A 247 10.54 8.40 -16.90
N GLU A 248 10.13 7.60 -17.89
CA GLU A 248 10.37 7.86 -19.32
C GLU A 248 9.35 8.82 -19.94
N SER A 249 8.06 8.74 -19.56
CA SER A 249 7.04 9.71 -19.95
C SER A 249 5.83 9.65 -19.00
N ILE A 250 5.08 10.75 -18.97
CA ILE A 250 3.75 10.85 -18.37
C ILE A 250 2.91 11.63 -19.38
N GLU A 251 1.74 11.11 -19.74
CA GLU A 251 0.80 11.76 -20.66
C GLU A 251 -0.56 11.92 -19.98
N TYR A 252 -1.15 13.10 -20.14
CA TYR A 252 -2.46 13.44 -19.61
C TYR A 252 -3.54 13.12 -20.65
N VAL A 253 -4.44 12.19 -20.32
CA VAL A 253 -5.44 11.64 -21.26
C VAL A 253 -6.85 12.25 -21.09
N GLY A 254 -6.97 13.33 -20.32
CA GLY A 254 -8.23 14.02 -20.05
C GLY A 254 -8.96 13.50 -18.80
N ASN A 255 -10.10 14.12 -18.52
CA ASN A 255 -11.01 13.73 -17.44
C ASN A 255 -12.28 13.15 -18.08
N GLU A 256 -12.74 12.00 -17.61
CA GLU A 256 -14.04 11.42 -17.98
C GLU A 256 -15.02 11.52 -16.81
N GLU A 257 -16.30 11.76 -17.10
CA GLU A 257 -17.35 11.64 -16.08
C GLU A 257 -17.47 10.17 -15.65
N THR A 258 -17.21 9.90 -14.38
CA THR A 258 -17.42 8.59 -13.75
C THR A 258 -18.70 8.61 -12.94
N TYR A 259 -19.63 7.70 -13.24
CA TYR A 259 -20.83 7.51 -12.42
C TYR A 259 -20.50 6.64 -11.22
N ASP A 260 -20.85 7.10 -10.02
CA ASP A 260 -20.80 6.28 -8.81
C ASP A 260 -22.06 5.40 -8.77
N LEU A 261 -21.89 4.09 -8.62
CA LEU A 261 -22.99 3.12 -8.64
C LEU A 261 -23.36 2.75 -7.20
N GLU A 262 -24.49 3.26 -6.72
CA GLU A 262 -25.11 2.82 -5.47
C GLU A 262 -26.10 1.68 -5.76
N ILE A 263 -26.10 0.63 -4.92
CA ILE A 263 -27.06 -0.46 -5.02
C ILE A 263 -27.96 -0.46 -3.78
N GLU A 264 -29.27 -0.59 -4.00
CA GLU A 264 -30.24 -0.78 -2.92
C GLU A 264 -29.91 -2.01 -2.05
N ASN A 265 -29.99 -1.84 -0.72
CA ASN A 265 -29.91 -2.90 0.28
C ASN A 265 -28.56 -3.66 0.35
N PHE A 266 -28.61 -4.98 0.59
CA PHE A 266 -27.47 -5.86 0.90
C PHE A 266 -26.94 -6.63 -0.33
N HIS A 267 -26.71 -5.93 -1.44
CA HIS A 267 -26.25 -6.56 -2.68
C HIS A 267 -24.80 -6.18 -3.01
N ASN A 268 -24.15 -7.10 -3.73
CA ASN A 268 -22.77 -6.98 -4.21
C ASN A 268 -22.78 -7.02 -5.73
N PHE A 269 -21.94 -6.22 -6.37
CA PHE A 269 -21.71 -6.38 -7.80
C PHE A 269 -20.25 -6.13 -8.17
N ILE A 270 -19.92 -6.57 -9.38
CA ILE A 270 -18.60 -6.42 -9.99
C ILE A 270 -18.76 -5.47 -11.18
N ALA A 271 -18.16 -4.28 -11.10
CA ALA A 271 -17.99 -3.38 -12.24
C ALA A 271 -16.52 -3.38 -12.63
N ASN A 272 -16.20 -3.73 -13.89
CA ASN A 272 -14.84 -3.71 -14.43
C ASN A 272 -13.77 -4.38 -13.55
N GLY A 273 -14.14 -5.46 -12.84
CA GLY A 273 -13.23 -6.20 -11.96
C GLY A 273 -13.03 -5.61 -10.56
N ILE A 274 -13.76 -4.55 -10.22
CA ILE A 274 -13.81 -3.99 -8.87
C ILE A 274 -15.06 -4.53 -8.17
N VAL A 275 -14.86 -5.21 -7.05
CA VAL A 275 -15.95 -5.64 -6.16
C VAL A 275 -16.33 -4.44 -5.29
N VAL A 276 -17.50 -3.85 -5.55
CA VAL A 276 -18.05 -2.81 -4.68
C VAL A 276 -18.97 -3.50 -3.68
N HIS A 277 -18.52 -3.56 -2.43
CA HIS A 277 -19.26 -4.21 -1.35
C HIS A 277 -19.87 -3.14 -0.45
N ASN A 278 -21.20 -3.07 -0.38
CA ASN A 278 -21.90 -2.20 0.57
C ASN A 278 -21.49 -2.51 2.03
N SER A 279 -20.99 -3.71 2.33
CA SER A 279 -20.48 -4.07 3.66
C SER A 279 -19.18 -3.34 4.02
N HIS A 280 -18.30 -3.09 3.05
CA HIS A 280 -17.06 -2.35 3.28
C HIS A 280 -17.37 -0.87 3.51
N SER A 281 -18.23 -0.28 2.68
CA SER A 281 -18.69 1.09 2.89
C SER A 281 -19.39 1.23 4.24
N THR A 282 -20.30 0.32 4.59
CA THR A 282 -21.00 0.33 5.89
C THR A 282 -20.04 0.15 7.07
N ALA A 283 -19.03 -0.71 6.97
CA ALA A 283 -18.04 -0.91 8.04
C ALA A 283 -17.21 0.36 8.29
N TYR A 284 -16.75 1.03 7.23
CA TYR A 284 -16.03 2.30 7.35
C TYR A 284 -16.95 3.43 7.80
N ALA A 285 -18.18 3.50 7.28
CA ALA A 285 -19.18 4.45 7.71
C ALA A 285 -19.51 4.30 9.19
N THR A 286 -19.50 3.08 9.73
CA THR A 286 -19.68 2.83 11.17
C THR A 286 -18.54 3.44 11.98
N ILE A 287 -17.27 3.27 11.57
CA ILE A 287 -16.12 3.88 12.25
C ILE A 287 -16.16 5.41 12.12
N SER A 288 -16.48 5.93 10.93
CA SER A 288 -16.65 7.38 10.70
C SER A 288 -17.77 7.96 11.57
N TYR A 289 -18.91 7.27 11.69
CA TYR A 289 -19.99 7.68 12.58
C TYR A 289 -19.58 7.63 14.05
N GLN A 290 -18.89 6.57 14.49
CA GLN A 290 -18.41 6.44 15.86
C GLN A 290 -17.41 7.55 16.22
N THR A 291 -16.46 7.85 15.35
CA THR A 291 -15.49 8.94 15.53
C THR A 291 -16.16 10.31 15.53
N ALA A 292 -17.11 10.55 14.62
CA ALA A 292 -17.91 11.77 14.61
C ALA A 292 -18.76 11.91 15.88
N TYR A 293 -19.38 10.83 16.35
CA TYR A 293 -20.16 10.78 17.59
C TYR A 293 -19.28 11.12 18.80
N LEU A 294 -18.10 10.50 18.91
CA LEU A 294 -17.15 10.81 19.99
C LEU A 294 -16.68 12.26 19.93
N LYS A 295 -16.40 12.79 18.74
CA LYS A 295 -16.04 14.21 18.57
C LYS A 295 -17.17 15.16 18.93
N ALA A 296 -18.43 14.81 18.64
CA ALA A 296 -19.58 15.64 18.95
C ALA A 296 -19.95 15.65 20.45
N HIS A 297 -19.90 14.47 21.10
CA HIS A 297 -20.37 14.30 22.48
C HIS A 297 -19.27 14.31 23.54
N TYR A 298 -18.05 13.90 23.18
CA TYR A 298 -16.88 13.81 24.07
C TYR A 298 -15.64 14.44 23.43
N PRO A 299 -15.70 15.72 23.00
CA PRO A 299 -14.65 16.33 22.21
C PRO A 299 -13.30 16.40 22.95
N LYS A 300 -13.30 16.61 24.28
CA LYS A 300 -12.07 16.68 25.09
C LYS A 300 -11.33 15.35 25.09
N GLU A 301 -12.04 14.26 25.34
CA GLU A 301 -11.53 12.90 25.33
C GLU A 301 -11.10 12.48 23.92
N PHE A 302 -11.91 12.82 22.91
CA PHE A 302 -11.62 12.56 21.50
C PHE A 302 -10.30 13.22 21.07
N PHE A 303 -10.13 14.53 21.28
CA PHE A 303 -8.89 15.23 20.90
C PHE A 303 -7.69 14.76 21.72
N THR A 304 -7.88 14.42 22.99
CA THR A 304 -6.79 13.85 23.81
C THR A 304 -6.29 12.52 23.23
N ALA A 305 -7.21 11.64 22.82
CA ALA A 305 -6.87 10.37 22.18
C ALA A 305 -6.27 10.56 20.78
N LEU A 306 -6.84 11.48 19.98
CA LEU A 306 -6.38 11.79 18.63
C LEU A 306 -4.94 12.34 18.66
N LEU A 307 -4.66 13.33 19.51
CA LEU A 307 -3.32 13.89 19.68
C LEU A 307 -2.32 12.84 20.18
N THR A 308 -2.75 11.96 21.10
CA THR A 308 -1.91 10.84 21.55
C THR A 308 -1.55 9.92 20.39
N SER A 309 -2.50 9.58 19.52
CA SER A 309 -2.29 8.66 18.39
C SER A 309 -1.29 9.16 17.34
N VAL A 310 -1.10 10.48 17.24
CA VAL A 310 -0.16 11.11 16.30
C VAL A 310 1.08 11.69 16.96
N SER A 311 1.35 11.32 18.22
CA SER A 311 2.53 11.80 18.96
C SER A 311 3.82 11.60 18.16
N GLY A 312 4.56 12.69 17.93
CA GLY A 312 5.77 12.73 17.12
C GLY A 312 5.55 13.04 15.63
N ASN A 313 4.30 13.23 15.19
CA ASN A 313 3.98 13.73 13.86
C ASN A 313 3.62 15.23 13.92
N GLU A 314 4.67 16.06 13.84
CA GLU A 314 4.62 17.52 14.04
C GLU A 314 3.53 18.19 13.16
N ASP A 315 3.40 17.78 11.89
CA ASP A 315 2.42 18.37 10.97
C ASP A 315 0.96 18.02 11.36
N LYS A 316 0.70 16.79 11.83
CA LYS A 316 -0.66 16.40 12.28
C LYS A 316 -1.02 16.97 13.64
N GLU A 317 -0.05 17.02 14.56
CA GLU A 317 -0.24 17.61 15.88
C GLU A 317 -0.67 19.08 15.77
N GLU A 318 0.01 19.87 14.94
CA GLU A 318 -0.34 21.28 14.73
C GLU A 318 -1.79 21.44 14.24
N VAL A 319 -2.20 20.63 13.26
CA VAL A 319 -3.55 20.68 12.69
C VAL A 319 -4.61 20.34 13.74
N TYR A 320 -4.42 19.26 14.50
CA TYR A 320 -5.40 18.84 15.50
C TYR A 320 -5.44 19.76 16.73
N ILE A 321 -4.34 20.40 17.09
CA ILE A 321 -4.33 21.43 18.14
C ILE A 321 -5.18 22.62 17.71
N LYS A 322 -4.97 23.14 16.48
CA LYS A 322 -5.78 24.25 15.95
C LYS A 322 -7.26 23.89 15.88
N GLU A 323 -7.57 22.66 15.49
CA GLU A 323 -8.94 22.17 15.44
C GLU A 323 -9.59 22.09 16.84
N ALA A 324 -8.88 21.54 17.84
CA ALA A 324 -9.33 21.51 19.22
C ALA A 324 -9.58 22.93 19.76
N GLU A 325 -8.68 23.87 19.48
CA GLU A 325 -8.81 25.27 19.89
C GLU A 325 -10.01 25.95 19.20
N SER A 326 -10.29 25.63 17.93
CA SER A 326 -11.47 26.14 17.22
C SER A 326 -12.79 25.63 17.83
N MET A 327 -12.77 24.46 18.47
CA MET A 327 -13.89 23.90 19.23
C MET A 327 -13.91 24.37 20.70
N GLY A 328 -13.08 25.36 21.07
CA GLY A 328 -13.02 25.93 22.41
C GLY A 328 -12.20 25.10 23.42
N ILE A 329 -11.52 24.05 22.98
CA ILE A 329 -10.69 23.20 23.83
C ILE A 329 -9.25 23.70 23.78
N LYS A 330 -8.80 24.31 24.87
CA LYS A 330 -7.44 24.84 24.96
C LYS A 330 -6.44 23.70 25.12
N VAL A 331 -5.33 23.77 24.38
CA VAL A 331 -4.17 22.90 24.60
C VAL A 331 -3.11 23.68 25.37
N LEU A 332 -2.70 23.17 26.53
CA LEU A 332 -1.72 23.79 27.42
C LEU A 332 -0.33 23.22 27.15
N PRO A 333 0.75 24.04 27.26
CA PRO A 333 2.12 23.58 27.05
C PRO A 333 2.49 22.51 28.09
N PRO A 334 3.54 21.70 27.84
CA PRO A 334 3.97 20.70 28.80
C PRO A 334 4.39 21.35 30.12
N ASP A 335 4.23 20.62 31.22
CA ASP A 335 4.67 21.04 32.55
C ASP A 335 5.24 19.83 33.30
N ILE A 336 6.44 20.00 33.86
CA ILE A 336 7.19 18.92 34.49
C ILE A 336 6.42 18.21 35.61
N ASN A 337 5.57 18.96 36.32
CA ASN A 337 4.80 18.49 37.46
C ASN A 337 3.36 18.09 37.12
N LYS A 338 2.88 18.33 35.90
CA LYS A 338 1.47 18.06 35.50
C LYS A 338 1.32 17.14 34.29
N SER A 339 2.22 17.23 33.31
CA SER A 339 2.14 16.45 32.06
C SER A 339 2.27 14.95 32.28
N GLY A 340 1.58 14.17 31.45
CA GLY A 340 1.75 12.73 31.37
C GLY A 340 2.84 12.33 30.38
N ILE A 341 3.00 11.01 30.19
CA ILE A 341 3.78 10.48 29.07
C ILE A 341 3.12 10.96 27.76
N TYR A 342 1.82 10.67 27.62
CA TYR A 342 0.95 11.13 26.54
C TYR A 342 0.13 12.36 26.93
N PHE A 343 -0.65 12.90 25.99
CA PHE A 343 -1.59 13.99 26.26
C PHE A 343 -2.59 13.59 27.36
N LYS A 344 -2.98 14.54 28.20
CA LYS A 344 -3.85 14.29 29.35
C LYS A 344 -4.83 15.43 29.55
N ILE A 345 -6.06 15.12 29.94
CA ILE A 345 -7.06 16.13 30.33
C ILE A 345 -6.66 16.77 31.67
N GLU A 346 -6.62 18.11 31.70
CA GLU A 346 -6.44 18.94 32.89
C GLU A 346 -7.59 19.95 32.98
N GLY A 347 -8.64 19.60 33.74
CA GLY A 347 -9.85 20.41 33.85
C GLY A 347 -10.58 20.52 32.50
N ASP A 348 -10.67 21.75 31.99
CA ASP A 348 -11.29 22.04 30.68
C ASP A 348 -10.30 22.16 29.53
N ALA A 349 -9.04 21.79 29.77
CA ALA A 349 -7.98 21.87 28.78
C ALA A 349 -7.27 20.52 28.60
N ILE A 350 -6.50 20.40 27.52
CA ILE A 350 -5.63 19.26 27.24
C ILE A 350 -4.19 19.68 27.53
N ARG A 351 -3.49 18.94 28.38
CA ARG A 351 -2.07 19.15 28.68
C ARG A 351 -1.21 18.37 27.71
N PHE A 352 -0.21 19.03 27.12
CA PHE A 352 0.76 18.41 26.23
C PHE A 352 1.53 17.26 26.90
N GLY A 353 1.68 16.14 26.20
CA GLY A 353 2.42 14.96 26.67
C GLY A 353 3.93 15.07 26.39
N PHE A 354 4.76 14.48 27.24
CA PHE A 354 6.21 14.50 27.02
C PHE A 354 6.65 13.73 25.77
N SER A 355 5.94 12.67 25.38
CA SER A 355 6.28 11.84 24.21
C SER A 355 6.14 12.58 22.88
N ALA A 356 5.37 13.67 22.84
CA ALA A 356 5.16 14.50 21.66
C ALA A 356 6.24 15.61 21.53
N ILE A 357 7.14 15.76 22.51
CA ILE A 357 8.24 16.73 22.41
C ILE A 357 9.37 16.11 21.60
N LYS A 358 9.89 16.85 20.62
CA LYS A 358 11.02 16.42 19.79
C LYS A 358 12.22 16.03 20.68
N ASN A 359 12.87 14.92 20.34
CA ASN A 359 13.97 14.31 21.09
C ASN A 359 13.59 13.70 22.46
N VAL A 360 12.35 13.82 22.93
CA VAL A 360 11.90 13.22 24.19
C VAL A 360 11.16 11.91 23.88
N GLY A 361 11.90 10.79 23.90
CA GLY A 361 11.30 9.48 23.69
C GLY A 361 10.44 9.04 24.89
N GLU A 362 9.53 8.08 24.64
CA GLU A 362 8.61 7.55 25.67
C GLU A 362 9.36 7.02 26.91
N SER A 363 10.54 6.40 26.71
CA SER A 363 11.35 5.90 27.83
C SER A 363 11.88 7.00 28.75
N ALA A 364 12.21 8.18 28.20
CA ALA A 364 12.62 9.34 28.99
C ALA A 364 11.40 9.94 29.71
N ALA A 365 10.28 10.08 29.00
CA ALA A 365 9.01 10.54 29.57
C ALA A 365 8.55 9.67 30.75
N ARG A 366 8.66 8.34 30.62
CA ARG A 366 8.30 7.39 31.68
C ARG A 366 9.15 7.57 32.92
N ILE A 367 10.47 7.69 32.79
CA ILE A 367 11.37 7.96 33.93
C ILE A 367 10.97 9.24 34.66
N ILE A 368 10.63 10.30 33.93
CA ILE A 368 10.22 11.58 34.51
C ILE A 368 8.90 11.42 35.29
N VAL A 369 7.92 10.72 34.72
CA VAL A 369 6.62 10.51 35.37
C VAL A 369 6.74 9.60 36.59
N ASP A 370 7.47 8.48 36.48
CA ASP A 370 7.67 7.52 37.56
C ASP A 370 8.44 8.15 38.72
N GLU A 371 9.51 8.91 38.43
CA GLU A 371 10.28 9.57 39.48
C GLU A 371 9.45 10.65 40.18
N ARG A 372 8.57 11.35 39.46
CA ARG A 372 7.63 12.33 40.03
C ARG A 372 6.63 11.71 41.01
N GLU A 373 6.33 10.42 40.94
CA GLU A 373 5.44 9.76 41.92
C GLU A 373 5.97 9.85 43.35
N LYS A 374 7.31 9.95 43.52
CA LYS A 374 7.96 10.16 44.81
C LYS A 374 7.78 11.59 45.36
N GLY A 375 7.22 12.50 44.57
CA GLY A 375 6.94 13.89 44.92
C GLY A 375 7.24 14.86 43.77
N LYS A 376 6.53 15.99 43.76
CA LYS A 376 6.72 17.07 42.77
C LYS A 376 8.16 17.57 42.76
N TYR A 377 8.66 17.88 41.57
CA TYR A 377 9.95 18.54 41.41
C TYR A 377 9.88 19.96 41.96
N ARG A 378 10.81 20.31 42.85
CA ARG A 378 10.83 21.62 43.53
C ARG A 378 11.65 22.66 42.79
N SER A 379 12.64 22.24 42.01
CA SER A 379 13.53 23.11 41.24
C SER A 379 14.11 22.37 40.05
N PHE A 380 14.74 23.10 39.12
CA PHE A 380 15.47 22.49 38.01
C PHE A 380 16.62 21.60 38.51
N TYR A 381 17.31 22.01 39.57
CA TYR A 381 18.35 21.20 40.21
C TYR A 381 17.81 19.89 40.81
N ASP A 382 16.65 19.94 41.48
CA ASP A 382 15.98 18.75 42.02
C ASP A 382 15.60 17.75 40.91
N PHE A 383 15.18 18.26 39.74
CA PHE A 383 14.98 17.42 38.57
C PHE A 383 16.28 16.75 38.08
N LEU A 384 17.36 17.53 37.93
CA LEU A 384 18.66 17.02 37.45
C LEU A 384 19.27 15.98 38.40
N THR A 385 19.07 16.11 39.71
CA THR A 385 19.60 15.15 40.69
C THR A 385 18.81 13.85 40.71
N ARG A 386 17.48 13.93 40.61
CA ARG A 386 16.58 12.76 40.67
C ARG A 386 16.54 11.98 39.37
N CYS A 387 16.62 12.65 38.22
CA CYS A 387 16.46 12.04 36.90
C CYS A 387 17.78 11.67 36.20
N LYS A 388 18.80 11.26 36.96
CA LYS A 388 20.09 10.81 36.40
C LYS A 388 19.96 9.43 35.75
N SER A 389 19.68 9.43 34.45
CA SER A 389 19.61 8.21 33.64
C SER A 389 20.25 8.43 32.28
N GLY A 390 20.93 7.42 31.74
CA GLY A 390 21.49 7.48 30.38
C GLY A 390 20.45 7.74 29.29
N LYS A 391 19.17 7.52 29.58
CA LYS A 391 18.04 7.81 28.68
C LYS A 391 17.61 9.29 28.71
N ILE A 392 17.99 10.06 29.73
CA ILE A 392 17.74 11.50 29.83
C ILE A 392 19.07 12.21 29.61
N ASN A 393 19.45 12.33 28.34
CA ASN A 393 20.67 13.04 27.96
C ASN A 393 20.44 14.56 27.90
N LYS A 394 21.53 15.32 27.71
CA LYS A 394 21.49 16.78 27.61
C LYS A 394 20.49 17.29 26.55
N LYS A 395 20.34 16.57 25.44
CA LYS A 395 19.42 16.95 24.35
C LYS A 395 17.95 16.84 24.75
N VAL A 396 17.60 15.83 25.54
CA VAL A 396 16.26 15.67 26.14
C VAL A 396 15.95 16.86 27.04
N ILE A 397 16.90 17.22 27.93
CA ILE A 397 16.73 18.33 28.88
C ILE A 397 16.61 19.67 28.14
N GLU A 398 17.44 19.92 27.13
CA GLU A 398 17.32 21.11 26.27
C GLU A 398 15.94 21.22 25.62
N SER A 399 15.40 20.10 25.13
CA SER A 399 14.09 20.08 24.45
C SER A 399 12.95 20.33 25.44
N LEU A 400 13.02 19.78 26.66
CA LEU A 400 12.07 20.06 27.74
C LEU A 400 12.07 21.53 28.17
N ILE A 401 13.25 22.15 28.29
CA ILE A 401 13.37 23.59 28.60
C ILE A 401 12.74 24.42 27.48
N LYS A 402 13.10 24.13 26.23
CA LYS A 402 12.59 24.87 25.06
C LYS A 402 11.09 24.72 24.88
N ALA A 403 10.53 23.55 25.19
CA ALA A 403 9.10 23.27 25.20
C ALA A 403 8.33 23.99 26.33
N GLY A 404 9.02 24.55 27.32
CA GLY A 404 8.40 25.23 28.46
C GLY A 404 7.99 24.31 29.61
N ALA A 405 8.47 23.06 29.64
CA ALA A 405 8.14 22.11 30.71
C ALA A 405 8.53 22.63 32.10
N PHE A 406 9.54 23.49 32.19
CA PHE A 406 10.03 24.06 33.45
C PHE A 406 9.48 25.45 33.77
N ASP A 407 8.58 26.02 32.96
CA ASP A 407 8.09 27.39 33.13
C ASP A 407 7.35 27.62 34.47
N SER A 408 6.82 26.56 35.10
CA SER A 408 6.22 26.64 36.43
C SER A 408 7.24 26.69 37.58
N LEU A 409 8.47 26.22 37.35
CA LEU A 409 9.58 26.30 38.30
C LEU A 409 10.43 27.54 38.07
N ASN A 410 10.77 27.80 36.81
CA ASN A 410 11.52 28.98 36.40
C ASN A 410 11.13 29.39 34.97
N LYS A 411 10.58 30.60 34.82
CA LYS A 411 10.16 31.16 33.52
C LYS A 411 11.33 31.58 32.64
N ASP A 412 12.53 31.72 33.19
CA ASP A 412 13.71 32.14 32.43
C ASP A 412 14.37 30.93 31.74
N ARG A 413 13.82 30.54 30.58
CA ARG A 413 14.36 29.44 29.76
C ARG A 413 15.82 29.68 29.33
N ALA A 414 16.25 30.93 29.17
CA ALA A 414 17.64 31.26 28.79
C ALA A 414 18.61 30.88 29.91
N LEU A 415 18.26 31.24 31.15
CA LEU A 415 19.03 30.88 32.33
C LEU A 415 19.17 29.36 32.47
N LEU A 416 18.08 28.61 32.32
CA LEU A 416 18.12 27.14 32.40
C LEU A 416 19.00 26.51 31.32
N LEU A 417 18.99 27.06 30.09
CA LEU A 417 19.87 26.60 29.00
C LEU A 417 21.34 26.94 29.25
N GLU A 418 21.64 28.08 29.90
CA GLU A 418 23.00 28.44 30.32
C GLU A 418 23.48 27.53 31.48
N GLU A 419 22.62 27.28 32.48
CA GLU A 419 22.90 26.36 33.58
C GLU A 419 23.23 24.95 33.08
N LEU A 420 22.50 24.46 32.08
CA LEU A 420 22.76 23.16 31.43
C LEU A 420 24.08 23.12 30.63
N LYS A 421 24.59 24.29 30.21
CA LYS A 421 25.90 24.41 29.53
C LYS A 421 27.06 24.51 30.52
N GLY A 422 26.81 24.91 31.76
CA GLY A 422 27.81 24.96 32.82
C GLY A 422 28.38 23.58 33.17
N ASP A 423 29.66 23.55 33.55
CA ASP A 423 30.38 22.34 33.97
C ASP A 423 29.79 21.78 35.30
N GLU A 424 29.52 20.48 35.36
CA GLU A 424 28.96 19.80 36.56
C GLU A 424 29.81 19.96 37.83
N LYS A 425 31.09 20.37 37.69
CA LYS A 425 32.03 20.57 38.80
C LYS A 425 31.89 21.93 39.52
N LYS A 426 31.08 22.86 39.02
CA LYS A 426 30.76 24.09 39.77
C LYS A 426 29.48 23.88 40.59
N LYS A 427 29.66 23.79 41.91
CA LYS A 427 28.62 23.82 42.97
C LYS A 427 27.48 24.79 42.63
N PRO A 428 26.25 24.57 43.17
CA PRO A 428 25.11 25.43 42.89
C PRO A 428 25.50 26.89 43.17
N MET A 429 25.39 27.74 42.14
CA MET A 429 25.50 29.19 42.26
C MET A 429 24.29 29.72 43.05
N LEU A 430 24.25 29.42 44.35
CA LEU A 430 23.38 30.09 45.31
C LEU A 430 23.99 31.43 45.78
N PHE A 431 25.20 31.77 45.31
CA PHE A 431 25.98 32.95 45.77
C PHE A 431 26.82 33.63 44.67
N SER A 432 26.39 33.62 43.41
CA SER A 432 26.90 34.59 42.43
C SER A 432 25.82 35.61 42.14
N GLU A 433 26.22 36.88 41.99
CA GLU A 433 25.36 38.02 41.68
C GLU A 433 24.16 37.63 40.81
N PRO A 434 22.94 38.12 41.10
CA PRO A 434 21.76 37.77 40.34
C PRO A 434 22.06 38.08 38.86
N LEU A 435 22.19 37.02 38.05
CA LEU A 435 22.28 37.13 36.60
C LEU A 435 21.10 38.02 36.21
N LYS A 436 21.39 39.24 35.75
CA LYS A 436 20.39 40.25 35.40
C LYS A 436 19.32 39.54 34.58
N LYS A 437 18.07 39.53 35.04
CA LYS A 437 16.91 38.98 34.31
C LYS A 437 16.99 39.44 32.86
N ARG A 438 17.45 38.56 31.96
CA ARG A 438 17.54 38.89 30.54
C ARG A 438 16.15 38.70 30.01
N LYS A 439 15.47 39.80 29.69
CA LYS A 439 14.14 39.76 29.09
C LYS A 439 14.29 39.18 27.68
N VAL A 440 14.07 37.88 27.55
CA VAL A 440 14.08 37.18 26.25
C VAL A 440 12.95 37.74 25.39
N SER A 441 13.24 38.01 24.12
CA SER A 441 12.23 38.49 23.18
C SER A 441 11.17 37.40 22.93
N LYS A 442 9.92 37.80 22.66
CA LYS A 442 8.86 36.83 22.31
C LYS A 442 9.24 35.98 21.09
N GLY A 443 9.91 36.58 20.09
CA GLY A 443 10.40 35.85 18.93
C GLY A 443 11.33 34.70 19.30
N LYS A 444 12.25 34.90 20.26
CA LYS A 444 13.17 33.84 20.65
C LYS A 444 12.50 32.67 21.38
N ILE A 445 11.42 32.94 22.10
CA ILE A 445 10.59 31.89 22.71
C ILE A 445 9.89 31.07 21.62
N LEU A 446 9.35 31.74 20.59
CA LEU A 446 8.72 31.08 19.45
C LEU A 446 9.72 30.19 18.68
N ASP A 447 10.97 30.64 18.51
CA ASP A 447 12.02 29.83 17.89
C ASP A 447 12.28 28.55 18.70
N TRP A 448 12.35 28.65 20.02
CA TRP A 448 12.54 27.50 20.89
C TRP A 448 11.35 26.53 20.86
N GLU A 449 10.13 27.05 20.78
CA GLU A 449 8.93 26.23 20.61
C GLU A 449 8.97 25.48 19.27
N LYS A 450 9.33 26.16 18.17
CA LYS A 450 9.50 25.51 16.86
C LYS A 450 10.59 24.44 16.88
N GLU A 451 11.70 24.67 17.58
CA GLU A 451 12.75 23.65 17.75
C GLU A 451 12.28 22.44 18.57
N ALA A 452 11.39 22.64 19.56
CA ALA A 452 10.95 21.62 20.50
C ALA A 452 9.72 20.83 20.03
N PHE A 453 8.79 21.46 19.32
CA PHE A 453 7.55 20.85 18.83
C PHE A 453 7.52 20.66 17.31
N GLY A 454 8.36 21.38 16.56
CA GLY A 454 8.30 21.43 15.08
C GLY A 454 7.43 22.57 14.54
N PHE A 455 6.56 23.15 15.38
CA PHE A 455 5.64 24.23 15.03
C PHE A 455 5.59 25.29 16.15
N TYR A 456 4.96 26.43 15.87
CA TYR A 456 4.82 27.51 16.84
C TYR A 456 3.61 27.26 17.75
N PHE A 457 3.84 26.99 19.04
CA PHE A 457 2.78 26.59 19.98
C PHE A 457 2.03 27.79 20.58
N SER A 458 2.74 28.78 21.13
CA SER A 458 2.12 29.90 21.87
C SER A 458 1.62 31.04 20.96
N GLY A 459 1.90 30.99 19.67
CA GLY A 459 1.42 31.93 18.65
C GLY A 459 2.34 32.00 17.44
N HIS A 460 1.87 32.62 16.35
CA HIS A 460 2.67 32.72 15.12
C HIS A 460 3.54 33.98 15.09
N PRO A 461 4.80 33.94 14.60
CA PRO A 461 5.62 35.14 14.38
C PRO A 461 4.93 36.23 13.54
N LEU A 462 3.99 35.81 12.70
CA LEU A 462 3.21 36.67 11.82
C LEU A 462 2.01 37.36 12.48
N LYS A 463 1.61 37.01 13.71
CA LYS A 463 0.36 37.51 14.30
C LYS A 463 0.26 39.04 14.29
N ASN A 464 1.37 39.73 14.58
CA ASN A 464 1.45 41.19 14.54
C ASN A 464 1.43 41.80 13.11
N TYR A 465 1.78 41.01 12.10
CA TYR A 465 1.76 41.40 10.69
C TYR A 465 0.41 41.11 10.03
N ILE A 466 -0.28 40.06 10.49
CA ILE A 466 -1.60 39.63 10.02
C ILE A 466 -2.69 40.61 10.46
N GLU A 467 -2.60 41.17 11.67
CA GLU A 467 -3.49 42.28 12.10
C GLU A 467 -3.32 43.55 11.25
N LYS A 468 -2.25 43.65 10.45
CA LYS A 468 -2.00 44.70 9.46
C LYS A 468 -2.24 44.23 8.01
N MET A 469 -2.97 43.13 7.81
CA MET A 469 -3.33 42.64 6.48
C MET A 469 -4.17 43.68 5.74
N ARG A 470 -3.85 43.89 4.46
CA ARG A 470 -4.68 44.72 3.57
C ARG A 470 -5.87 43.88 3.09
N LYS A 471 -7.00 44.51 2.76
CA LYS A 471 -8.24 43.83 2.26
C LYS A 471 -8.04 42.88 1.07
N ASN A 472 -6.92 42.99 0.35
CA ASN A 472 -6.65 42.22 -0.87
C ASN A 472 -5.62 41.09 -0.64
N GLU A 473 -5.26 40.78 0.61
CA GLU A 473 -4.36 39.68 0.98
C GLU A 473 -5.18 38.46 1.43
N ILE A 474 -4.84 37.26 0.93
CA ILE A 474 -5.58 36.01 1.17
C ILE A 474 -4.76 35.09 2.09
N LYS A 475 -5.41 34.29 2.95
CA LYS A 475 -4.77 33.25 3.75
C LYS A 475 -4.49 32.01 2.91
N ILE A 476 -3.42 31.27 3.22
CA ILE A 476 -3.05 30.05 2.47
C ILE A 476 -4.19 29.03 2.44
N SER A 477 -4.95 28.86 3.52
CA SER A 477 -6.10 27.95 3.57
C SER A 477 -7.18 28.23 2.52
N ASN A 478 -7.33 29.49 2.08
CA ASN A 478 -8.40 29.91 1.18
C ASN A 478 -7.97 29.86 -0.30
N LEU A 479 -6.74 29.42 -0.58
CA LEU A 479 -6.26 29.28 -1.96
C LEU A 479 -6.98 28.15 -2.72
N SER A 480 -7.58 27.19 -2.01
CA SER A 480 -8.42 26.16 -2.63
C SER A 480 -9.63 26.74 -3.38
N ASP A 481 -10.09 27.92 -2.97
CA ASP A 481 -11.28 28.56 -3.51
C ASP A 481 -10.94 29.57 -4.63
N VAL A 482 -9.66 29.68 -5.00
CA VAL A 482 -9.17 30.60 -6.02
C VAL A 482 -8.97 29.84 -7.34
N GLU A 483 -9.49 30.39 -8.44
CA GLU A 483 -9.29 29.82 -9.78
C GLU A 483 -7.81 29.86 -10.18
N SER A 484 -7.32 28.73 -10.73
CA SER A 484 -5.99 28.63 -11.33
C SER A 484 -5.82 29.67 -12.44
N GLY A 485 -4.69 30.38 -12.43
CA GLY A 485 -4.40 31.54 -13.29
C GLY A 485 -4.68 32.90 -12.64
N SER A 486 -5.32 32.95 -11.47
CA SER A 486 -5.58 34.21 -10.76
C SER A 486 -4.33 34.76 -10.07
N ASN A 487 -4.17 36.09 -10.05
CA ASN A 487 -3.13 36.74 -9.25
C ASN A 487 -3.57 36.85 -7.79
N VAL A 488 -2.78 36.28 -6.88
CA VAL A 488 -3.04 36.28 -5.43
C VAL A 488 -1.95 37.03 -4.68
N LYS A 489 -2.32 37.70 -3.58
CA LYS A 489 -1.36 38.32 -2.66
C LYS A 489 -1.36 37.55 -1.34
N LEU A 490 -0.18 37.10 -0.93
CA LEU A 490 0.03 36.32 0.29
C LEU A 490 1.03 37.03 1.21
N ILE A 491 0.90 36.80 2.51
CA ILE A 491 1.86 37.23 3.51
C ILE A 491 2.26 36.04 4.38
N GLY A 492 3.55 35.82 4.55
CA GLY A 492 4.01 34.68 5.34
C GLY A 492 5.50 34.74 5.70
N ALA A 493 5.91 33.81 6.54
CA ALA A 493 7.31 33.61 6.90
C ALA A 493 7.93 32.57 5.96
N ILE A 494 9.15 32.81 5.49
CA ILE A 494 9.85 31.84 4.66
C ILE A 494 10.50 30.79 5.57
N THR A 495 10.20 29.52 5.36
CA THR A 495 10.67 28.44 6.26
C THR A 495 11.75 27.57 5.65
N SER A 496 11.79 27.46 4.34
CA SER A 496 12.88 26.80 3.62
C SER A 496 12.98 27.35 2.20
N PHE A 497 14.17 27.27 1.62
CA PHE A 497 14.40 27.65 0.23
C PHE A 497 15.48 26.76 -0.40
N ARG A 498 15.40 26.62 -1.72
CA ARG A 498 16.36 25.89 -2.55
C ARG A 498 16.53 26.57 -3.90
N HIS A 499 17.78 26.64 -4.35
CA HIS A 499 18.14 27.11 -5.67
C HIS A 499 18.06 25.97 -6.68
N TYR A 500 17.45 26.25 -7.83
CA TYR A 500 17.40 25.40 -8.99
C TYR A 500 18.01 26.13 -10.17
N LYS A 501 18.74 25.42 -11.02
CA LYS A 501 19.13 25.90 -12.34
C LYS A 501 18.19 25.31 -13.37
N THR A 502 17.57 26.14 -14.19
CA THR A 502 16.75 25.67 -15.30
C THR A 502 17.64 25.11 -16.41
N LYS A 503 17.05 24.36 -17.36
CA LYS A 503 17.75 23.90 -18.57
C LYS A 503 18.31 25.05 -19.42
N ARG A 504 17.80 26.28 -19.25
CA ARG A 504 18.24 27.49 -19.95
C ARG A 504 19.36 28.24 -19.21
N GLY A 505 19.78 27.75 -18.04
CA GLY A 505 20.85 28.36 -17.23
C GLY A 505 20.35 29.37 -16.19
N ASP A 506 19.08 29.77 -16.25
CA ASP A 506 18.48 30.69 -15.29
C ASP A 506 18.42 30.10 -13.89
N VAL A 507 18.72 30.92 -12.88
CA VAL A 507 18.53 30.56 -11.48
C VAL A 507 17.07 30.79 -11.11
N VAL A 508 16.45 29.77 -10.54
CA VAL A 508 15.09 29.77 -9.99
C VAL A 508 15.19 29.49 -8.50
N LEU A 509 14.43 30.23 -7.70
CA LEU A 509 14.37 30.04 -6.26
C LEU A 509 13.02 29.43 -5.90
N LYS A 510 13.04 28.22 -5.34
CA LYS A 510 11.84 27.58 -4.77
C LYS A 510 11.89 27.72 -3.26
N PHE A 511 10.85 28.25 -2.65
CA PHE A 511 10.78 28.41 -1.20
C PHE A 511 9.39 28.05 -0.66
N ILE A 512 9.32 27.77 0.63
CA ILE A 512 8.07 27.49 1.35
C ILE A 512 7.71 28.73 2.15
N LEU A 513 6.51 29.24 1.91
CA LEU A 513 5.89 30.30 2.68
C LEU A 513 4.90 29.67 3.66
N GLU A 514 5.01 30.03 4.93
CA GLU A 514 4.16 29.56 6.02
C GLU A 514 3.39 30.74 6.59
N ASP A 515 2.08 30.58 6.75
CA ASP A 515 1.23 31.46 7.54
C ASP A 515 0.56 30.69 8.69
N GLU A 516 -0.30 31.35 9.47
CA GLU A 516 -1.02 30.70 10.57
C GLU A 516 -1.99 29.60 10.12
N SER A 517 -2.36 29.56 8.83
CA SER A 517 -3.32 28.64 8.24
C SER A 517 -2.66 27.44 7.54
N GLY A 518 -1.43 27.58 7.05
CA GLY A 518 -0.73 26.48 6.40
C GLY A 518 0.59 26.85 5.74
N LYS A 519 1.10 25.93 4.91
CA LYS A 519 2.36 26.06 4.15
C LYS A 519 2.07 25.96 2.65
N ILE A 520 2.69 26.81 1.84
CA ILE A 520 2.61 26.75 0.37
C ILE A 520 4.01 26.83 -0.26
N SER A 521 4.22 26.11 -1.35
CA SER A 521 5.44 26.20 -2.13
C SER A 521 5.32 27.27 -3.22
N ILE A 522 6.27 28.20 -3.26
CA ILE A 522 6.36 29.26 -4.26
C ILE A 522 7.62 29.07 -5.10
N VAL A 523 7.50 29.41 -6.38
CA VAL A 523 8.60 29.41 -7.35
C VAL A 523 8.82 30.83 -7.84
N ALA A 524 9.99 31.41 -7.54
CA ALA A 524 10.41 32.72 -8.03
C ALA A 524 11.38 32.57 -9.21
N PHE A 525 11.07 33.26 -10.30
CA PHE A 525 11.92 33.36 -11.49
C PHE A 525 12.72 34.67 -11.47
N ASN A 526 13.87 34.72 -12.15
CA ASN A 526 14.70 35.91 -12.29
C ASN A 526 13.87 37.06 -12.93
N PRO A 527 13.89 38.31 -12.41
CA PRO A 527 14.77 38.89 -11.37
C PRO A 527 14.29 38.81 -9.92
N VAL A 528 13.10 38.25 -9.67
CA VAL A 528 12.50 38.16 -8.34
C VAL A 528 13.36 37.34 -7.36
N THR A 529 14.21 36.44 -7.88
CA THR A 529 15.14 35.64 -7.08
C THR A 529 16.08 36.48 -6.21
N SER A 530 16.63 37.58 -6.74
CA SER A 530 17.59 38.42 -6.02
C SER A 530 16.94 39.27 -4.94
N GLU A 531 15.68 39.68 -5.15
CA GLU A 531 14.90 40.39 -4.15
C GLU A 531 14.50 39.48 -2.99
N VAL A 532 13.99 38.28 -3.29
CA VAL A 532 13.63 37.28 -2.28
C VAL A 532 14.86 36.86 -1.46
N GLU A 533 16.04 36.73 -2.07
CA GLU A 533 17.30 36.48 -1.35
C GLU A 533 17.65 37.56 -0.32
N ASN A 534 17.40 38.84 -0.64
CA ASN A 534 17.63 39.93 0.30
C ASN A 534 16.67 39.89 1.50
N PHE A 535 15.44 39.41 1.30
CA PHE A 535 14.47 39.22 2.38
C PHE A 535 14.72 37.94 3.19
N LEU A 536 15.18 36.86 2.54
CA LEU A 536 15.61 35.62 3.19
C LEU A 536 16.71 35.85 4.22
N ARG A 537 17.69 36.70 3.90
CA ARG A 537 18.79 37.07 4.83
C ARG A 537 18.33 37.83 6.07
N LYS A 538 17.10 38.37 6.09
CA LYS A 538 16.55 39.17 7.18
C LYS A 538 15.61 38.39 8.10
N GLU A 539 15.50 37.06 7.94
CA GLU A 539 14.53 36.21 8.66
C GLU A 539 13.10 36.83 8.60
N GLY A 540 12.79 37.42 7.44
CA GLY A 540 11.69 38.35 7.29
C GLY A 540 10.39 37.69 6.87
N VAL A 541 9.31 38.17 7.46
CA VAL A 541 7.95 38.06 6.93
C VAL A 541 7.91 38.79 5.58
N ILE A 542 7.49 38.11 4.51
CA ILE A 542 7.39 38.70 3.19
C ILE A 542 5.92 38.81 2.74
N ARG A 543 5.64 39.84 1.96
CA ARG A 543 4.44 39.92 1.13
C ARG A 543 4.82 39.56 -0.29
N ILE A 544 4.05 38.67 -0.90
CA ILE A 544 4.25 38.24 -2.28
C ILE A 544 2.97 38.43 -3.07
N GLU A 545 3.11 38.70 -4.35
CA GLU A 545 2.04 38.70 -5.34
C GLU A 545 2.47 37.80 -6.49
N GLY A 546 1.60 36.90 -6.91
CA GLY A 546 1.91 35.96 -7.99
C GLY A 546 0.70 35.21 -8.50
N GLU A 547 0.87 34.58 -9.65
CA GLU A 547 -0.12 33.75 -10.30
C GLU A 547 -0.26 32.42 -9.53
N TYR A 548 -1.45 32.13 -9.02
CA TYR A 548 -1.80 30.83 -8.45
C TYR A 548 -2.02 29.83 -9.58
N ARG A 549 -1.42 28.64 -9.48
CA ARG A 549 -1.58 27.58 -10.48
C ARG A 549 -2.02 26.28 -9.86
#